data_AF-A0A2I0KMS5-F1
#
_entry.id   AF-A0A2I0KMS5-F1
#
_cell.length_a   1.000
_cell.length_b   1.000
_cell.length_c   1.000
_cell.angle_alpha   90.00
_cell.angle_beta   90.00
_cell.angle_gamma   90.00
#
_symmetry.space_group_name_H-M   'P 1'
#
loop_
_entity.id
_entity.type
_entity.pdbx_description
1 polymer ?
#
loop_
_entity_poly.entity_id
_entity_poly.type
_entity_poly.pdbx_seq_one_letter_code
_entity_poly.pdbx_strand_id
1 'polypeptide(L)'
;MEERKVYVQLYEAMEALLHICKDGCRTIGPRDQVLRGSQATCGFPACKGLESLVRHFSNCKVRVPGGCVHCKRMWQLLELHSRMCGQPDKCKVPLCRHFKLKMMEHSKKDEARWRMLVSKVMAVKISLGPFTSKYSGFL
;
A
#
# COMPACT_ATOMS: atom_id res chain seq x y z
N MET A 1 -13.86 16.76 -9.50
CA MET A 1 -12.61 17.22 -8.86
C MET A 1 -12.26 16.37 -7.64
N GLU A 2 -13.15 16.22 -6.65
CA GLU A 2 -12.86 15.50 -5.40
C GLU A 2 -12.65 13.99 -5.57
N GLU A 3 -13.42 13.34 -6.44
CA GLU A 3 -13.30 11.90 -6.71
C GLU A 3 -11.92 11.51 -7.27
N ARG A 4 -11.36 12.34 -8.17
CA ARG A 4 -10.03 12.10 -8.76
C ARG A 4 -8.93 12.16 -7.70
N LYS A 5 -9.04 13.05 -6.71
CA LYS A 5 -8.07 13.18 -5.61
C LYS A 5 -7.97 11.88 -4.80
N VAL A 6 -9.10 11.22 -4.55
CA VAL A 6 -9.12 9.93 -3.83
C VAL A 6 -8.30 8.87 -4.58
N TYR A 7 -8.45 8.77 -5.91
CA TYR A 7 -7.67 7.80 -6.68
C TYR A 7 -6.18 8.15 -6.75
N VAL A 8 -5.83 9.45 -6.72
CA VAL A 8 -4.43 9.90 -6.59
C VAL A 8 -3.86 9.49 -5.24
N GLN A 9 -4.57 9.74 -4.14
CA GLN A 9 -4.13 9.33 -2.80
C GLN A 9 -3.97 7.81 -2.68
N LEU A 10 -4.88 7.03 -3.28
CA LEU A 10 -4.76 5.57 -3.32
C LEU A 10 -3.54 5.12 -4.13
N TYR A 11 -3.28 5.75 -5.28
CA TYR A 11 -2.09 5.45 -6.07
C TYR A 11 -0.79 5.77 -5.30
N GLU A 12 -0.72 6.95 -4.68
CA GLU A 12 0.41 7.34 -3.82
C GLU A 12 0.60 6.38 -2.65
N ALA A 13 -0.49 5.91 -2.04
CA ALA A 13 -0.44 4.90 -0.99
C ALA A 13 0.08 3.55 -1.51
N MET A 14 -0.27 3.13 -2.72
CA MET A 14 0.26 1.89 -3.31
C MET A 14 1.77 1.98 -3.58
N GLU A 15 2.26 3.11 -4.09
CA GLU A 15 3.69 3.32 -4.34
C GLU A 15 4.47 3.41 -3.02
N ALA A 16 3.93 4.11 -2.01
CA ALA A 16 4.54 4.15 -0.67
C ALA A 16 4.55 2.76 -0.01
N LEU A 17 3.47 1.99 -0.13
CA LEU A 17 3.41 0.62 0.39
C LEU A 17 4.47 -0.28 -0.25
N LEU A 18 4.65 -0.18 -1.56
CA LEU A 18 5.71 -0.88 -2.29
C LEU A 18 7.09 -0.47 -1.80
N HIS A 19 7.37 0.83 -1.71
CA HIS A 19 8.62 1.35 -1.19
C HIS A 19 8.94 0.80 0.21
N ILE A 20 7.98 0.88 1.14
CA ILE A 20 8.14 0.41 2.52
C ILE A 20 8.44 -1.10 2.57
N CYS A 21 7.71 -1.91 1.81
CA CYS A 21 7.80 -3.37 1.90
C CYS A 21 8.94 -3.98 1.07
N LYS A 22 9.32 -3.33 -0.04
CA LYS A 22 10.32 -3.84 -0.99
C LYS A 22 11.69 -3.20 -0.77
N ASP A 23 11.73 -1.88 -0.71
CA ASP A 23 12.99 -1.12 -0.73
C ASP A 23 13.45 -0.76 0.70
N GLY A 24 12.50 -0.68 1.63
CA GLY A 24 12.74 -0.22 2.99
C GLY A 24 12.73 1.30 3.06
N CYS A 25 11.83 1.85 3.88
CA CYS A 25 11.75 3.29 4.06
C CYS A 25 12.69 3.75 5.18
N ARG A 26 13.71 4.54 4.81
CA ARG A 26 14.70 5.10 5.75
C ARG A 26 14.10 6.02 6.82
N THR A 27 12.85 6.48 6.66
CA THR A 27 12.15 7.29 7.68
C THR A 27 11.23 6.48 8.57
N ILE A 28 11.05 5.18 8.28
CA ILE A 28 10.20 4.26 9.05
C ILE A 28 11.11 3.20 9.65
N GLY A 29 11.64 3.51 10.84
CA GLY A 29 12.57 2.62 11.56
C GLY A 29 11.91 1.35 12.14
N PRO A 30 12.73 0.34 12.49
CA PRO A 30 12.31 -0.82 13.28
C PRO A 30 11.73 -0.41 14.64
N ARG A 31 11.01 -1.35 15.29
CA ARG A 31 10.24 -1.14 16.52
C ARG A 31 11.00 -0.26 17.52
N ASP A 32 10.35 0.84 17.88
CA ASP A 32 10.66 1.71 19.02
C ASP A 32 11.93 2.59 18.92
N GLN A 33 12.57 2.65 17.75
CA GLN A 33 13.66 3.60 17.52
C GLN A 33 13.17 4.81 16.72
N VAL A 34 13.08 5.97 17.38
CA VAL A 34 13.12 7.25 16.68
C VAL A 34 14.48 7.31 16.02
N LEU A 35 14.54 7.27 14.69
CA LEU A 35 15.78 7.46 13.95
C LEU A 35 16.28 8.87 14.24
N ARG A 36 17.13 9.01 15.26
CA ARG A 36 17.93 10.23 15.49
C ARG A 36 19.03 10.24 14.43
N GLY A 37 18.73 10.73 13.25
CA GLY A 37 19.73 10.75 12.19
C GLY A 37 19.18 11.20 10.85
N SER A 38 19.35 12.50 10.59
CA SER A 38 19.04 13.25 9.37
C SER A 38 17.58 13.62 9.15
N GLN A 39 17.40 14.91 8.87
CA GLN A 39 16.23 15.59 8.29
C GLN A 39 15.82 15.03 6.90
N ALA A 40 16.12 13.77 6.58
CA ALA A 40 15.78 13.18 5.30
C ALA A 40 14.26 12.96 5.22
N THR A 41 13.59 13.75 4.40
CA THR A 41 12.19 13.52 4.04
C THR A 41 12.12 12.38 3.03
N CYS A 42 11.20 11.43 3.23
CA CYS A 42 10.97 10.39 2.23
C CYS A 42 10.29 11.02 1.00
N GLY A 43 10.81 10.73 -0.21
CA GLY A 43 10.24 11.21 -1.47
C GLY A 43 8.87 10.63 -1.83
N PHE A 44 8.38 9.65 -1.07
CA PHE A 44 7.04 9.08 -1.25
C PHE A 44 6.03 9.79 -0.33
N PRO A 45 5.08 10.57 -0.89
CA PRO A 45 4.23 11.47 -0.12
C PRO A 45 3.36 10.74 0.91
N ALA A 46 2.94 9.50 0.61
CA ALA A 46 2.08 8.73 1.50
C ALA A 46 2.84 7.93 2.58
N CYS A 47 4.19 7.90 2.59
CA CYS A 47 4.94 7.11 3.58
C CYS A 47 4.63 7.52 5.02
N LYS A 48 4.58 8.83 5.30
CA LYS A 48 4.26 9.32 6.64
C LYS A 48 2.83 8.96 7.05
N GLY A 49 1.88 9.01 6.12
CA GLY A 49 0.50 8.60 6.36
C GLY A 49 0.35 7.09 6.66
N LEU A 50 1.15 6.25 6.01
CA LEU A 50 1.11 4.80 6.18
C LEU A 50 1.91 4.29 7.39
N GLU A 51 2.87 5.06 7.89
CA GLU A 51 3.76 4.69 8.99
C GLU A 51 3.01 4.09 10.20
N SER A 52 1.95 4.76 10.66
CA SER A 52 1.15 4.30 11.80
C SER A 52 0.45 2.96 11.52
N LEU A 53 -0.10 2.78 10.32
CA LEU A 53 -0.75 1.54 9.91
C LEU A 53 0.24 0.39 9.81
N VAL A 54 1.43 0.64 9.25
CA VAL A 54 2.51 -0.36 9.13
C VAL A 54 3.00 -0.82 10.51
N ARG A 55 3.27 0.13 11.41
CA ARG A 55 3.68 -0.20 12.80
C ARG A 55 2.59 -0.96 13.53
N HIS A 56 1.35 -0.48 13.45
CA HIS A 56 0.22 -1.13 14.09
C HIS A 56 0.04 -2.56 13.56
N PHE A 57 0.01 -2.75 12.25
CA PHE A 57 -0.23 -4.07 11.64
C PHE A 57 0.84 -5.11 12.03
N SER A 58 2.08 -4.66 12.20
CA SER A 58 3.22 -5.48 12.63
C SER A 58 3.15 -5.92 14.10
N ASN A 59 2.44 -5.16 14.94
CA ASN A 59 2.34 -5.38 16.39
C ASN A 59 0.97 -5.91 16.83
N CYS A 60 -0.07 -5.69 16.04
CA CYS A 60 -1.43 -6.01 16.42
C CYS A 60 -1.67 -7.52 16.40
N LYS A 61 -2.07 -8.05 17.56
CA LYS A 61 -2.40 -9.46 17.78
C LYS A 61 -3.84 -9.81 17.36
N VAL A 62 -4.70 -8.82 17.14
CA VAL A 62 -6.09 -9.02 16.75
C VAL A 62 -6.16 -9.23 15.23
N ARG A 63 -5.94 -10.47 14.78
CA ARG A 63 -5.89 -10.83 13.35
C ARG A 63 -7.13 -11.61 12.91
N VAL A 64 -8.27 -10.89 12.85
CA VAL A 64 -9.60 -11.18 12.23
C VAL A 64 -10.30 -12.51 12.62
N PRO A 65 -11.65 -12.64 12.70
CA PRO A 65 -12.75 -11.74 12.28
C PRO A 65 -13.15 -10.71 13.34
N GLY A 66 -13.66 -9.55 12.90
CA GLY A 66 -14.03 -8.42 13.78
C GLY A 66 -12.91 -7.42 14.06
N GLY A 67 -11.69 -7.66 13.57
CA GLY A 67 -10.45 -6.92 13.89
C GLY A 67 -10.53 -5.38 13.93
N CYS A 68 -9.53 -4.76 14.55
CA CYS A 68 -9.55 -3.32 14.80
C CYS A 68 -9.54 -2.49 13.49
N VAL A 69 -9.93 -1.21 13.60
CA VAL A 69 -10.05 -0.30 12.46
C VAL A 69 -8.74 -0.12 11.67
N HIS A 70 -7.59 -0.08 12.35
CA HIS A 70 -6.29 0.08 11.71
C HIS A 70 -5.89 -1.16 10.90
N CYS A 71 -6.10 -2.37 11.45
CA CYS A 71 -5.90 -3.62 10.72
C CYS A 71 -6.83 -3.71 9.52
N LYS A 72 -8.11 -3.34 9.65
CA LYS A 72 -9.07 -3.33 8.53
C LYS A 72 -8.60 -2.42 7.39
N ARG A 73 -8.13 -1.21 7.70
CA ARG A 73 -7.58 -0.28 6.70
C ARG A 73 -6.34 -0.83 6.02
N MET A 74 -5.40 -1.42 6.78
CA MET A 74 -4.22 -2.04 6.19
C MET A 74 -4.60 -3.23 5.29
N TRP A 75 -5.54 -4.08 5.71
CA TRP A 75 -6.04 -5.19 4.90
C TRP A 75 -6.58 -4.71 3.56
N GLN A 76 -7.38 -3.64 3.53
CA GLN A 76 -7.90 -3.08 2.29
C GLN A 76 -6.79 -2.60 1.34
N LEU A 77 -5.70 -2.02 1.87
CA LEU A 77 -4.55 -1.60 1.06
C LEU A 77 -3.79 -2.80 0.49
N LEU A 78 -3.56 -3.83 1.29
CA LEU A 78 -2.89 -5.07 0.85
C LEU A 78 -3.73 -5.82 -0.20
N GLU A 79 -5.05 -5.82 -0.02
CA GLU A 79 -6.01 -6.40 -0.93
C GLU A 79 -6.13 -5.61 -2.24
N LEU A 80 -6.08 -4.27 -2.20
CA LEU A 80 -5.98 -3.44 -3.41
C LEU A 80 -4.69 -3.76 -4.17
N HIS A 81 -3.57 -3.81 -3.44
CA HIS A 81 -2.26 -4.13 -4.02
C HIS A 81 -2.28 -5.50 -4.71
N SER A 82 -2.81 -6.57 -4.08
CA SER A 82 -2.81 -7.91 -4.67
C SER A 82 -3.59 -7.96 -5.99
N ARG A 83 -4.67 -7.17 -6.12
CA ARG A 83 -5.43 -7.07 -7.37
C ARG A 83 -4.65 -6.37 -8.48
N MET A 84 -3.85 -5.37 -8.13
CA MET A 84 -2.99 -4.64 -9.07
C MET A 84 -1.69 -5.38 -9.40
N CYS A 85 -1.24 -6.28 -8.51
CA CYS A 85 0.05 -6.96 -8.64
C CYS A 85 0.00 -8.07 -9.70
N GLY A 86 0.90 -7.98 -10.68
CA GLY A 86 1.08 -8.98 -11.75
C GLY A 86 2.06 -10.11 -11.41
N GLN A 87 2.82 -10.00 -10.32
CA GLN A 87 3.86 -10.98 -9.94
C GLN A 87 3.76 -11.35 -8.45
N PRO A 88 2.66 -12.00 -8.02
CA PRO A 88 2.41 -12.28 -6.61
C PRO A 88 3.49 -13.16 -5.95
N ASP A 89 4.11 -14.09 -6.68
CA ASP A 89 5.11 -15.02 -6.13
C ASP A 89 6.46 -14.36 -5.83
N LYS A 90 6.77 -13.25 -6.51
CA LYS A 90 7.98 -12.46 -6.29
C LYS A 90 7.72 -11.21 -5.44
N CYS A 91 6.46 -10.96 -5.08
CA CYS A 91 6.07 -9.73 -4.40
C CYS A 91 6.52 -9.75 -2.93
N LYS A 92 7.10 -8.62 -2.47
CA LYS A 92 7.53 -8.42 -1.08
C LYS A 92 6.44 -7.82 -0.18
N VAL A 93 5.30 -7.41 -0.73
CA VAL A 93 4.17 -6.88 0.04
C VAL A 93 3.52 -8.01 0.84
N PRO A 94 3.34 -7.86 2.17
CA PRO A 94 2.78 -8.91 3.01
C PRO A 94 1.36 -9.27 2.56
N LEU A 95 1.02 -10.55 2.68
CA LEU A 95 -0.29 -11.10 2.30
C LEU A 95 -0.68 -10.92 0.81
N CYS A 96 0.18 -10.38 -0.05
CA CYS A 96 -0.14 -10.20 -1.48
C CYS A 96 -0.60 -11.51 -2.14
N ARG A 97 0.19 -12.59 -1.98
CA ARG A 97 -0.16 -13.92 -2.51
C ARG A 97 -1.42 -14.49 -1.86
N HIS A 98 -1.58 -14.29 -0.55
CA HIS A 98 -2.77 -14.75 0.18
C HIS A 98 -4.06 -14.16 -0.38
N PHE A 99 -4.10 -12.83 -0.54
CA PHE A 99 -5.26 -12.16 -1.13
C PHE A 99 -5.46 -12.56 -2.59
N LYS A 100 -4.37 -12.69 -3.37
CA LYS A 100 -4.47 -13.11 -4.78
C LYS A 100 -5.22 -14.44 -4.92
N LEU A 101 -4.93 -15.41 -4.06
CA LEU A 101 -5.59 -16.71 -4.05
C LEU A 101 -7.06 -16.62 -3.58
N LYS A 102 -7.33 -15.84 -2.53
CA LYS A 102 -8.69 -15.66 -1.99
C LYS A 102 -9.64 -14.87 -2.89
N MET A 103 -9.14 -14.15 -3.90
CA MET A 103 -9.99 -13.43 -4.84
C MET A 103 -11.06 -14.31 -5.50
N MET A 104 -10.81 -15.61 -5.64
CA MET A 104 -11.76 -16.57 -6.23
C MET A 104 -13.00 -16.83 -5.36
N GLU A 105 -12.95 -16.48 -4.07
CA GLU A 105 -14.04 -16.71 -3.11
C GLU A 105 -14.99 -15.50 -2.97
N HIS A 106 -14.74 -14.40 -3.69
CA HIS A 106 -15.50 -13.16 -3.56
C HIS A 106 -16.82 -13.18 -4.36
N SER A 107 -17.82 -12.43 -3.89
CA SER A 107 -19.07 -12.26 -4.63
C SER A 107 -18.81 -11.51 -5.95
N LYS A 108 -19.60 -11.82 -7.00
CA LYS A 108 -19.53 -11.11 -8.30
C LYS A 108 -19.67 -9.59 -8.14
N LYS A 109 -20.51 -9.14 -7.20
CA LYS A 109 -20.74 -7.72 -6.91
C LYS A 109 -19.49 -7.05 -6.33
N ASP A 110 -18.81 -7.71 -5.39
CA ASP A 110 -17.59 -7.16 -4.80
C ASP A 110 -16.44 -7.21 -5.79
N GLU A 111 -16.34 -8.26 -6.60
CA GLU A 111 -15.36 -8.33 -7.68
C GLU A 111 -15.52 -7.16 -8.67
N ALA A 112 -16.75 -6.85 -9.08
CA ALA A 112 -17.03 -5.72 -9.97
C ALA A 112 -16.63 -4.37 -9.35
N ARG A 113 -16.93 -4.15 -8.06
CA ARG A 113 -16.51 -2.95 -7.32
C ARG A 113 -14.99 -2.81 -7.29
N TRP A 114 -14.29 -3.89 -6.96
CA TRP A 114 -12.83 -3.91 -6.94
C TRP A 114 -12.23 -3.67 -8.32
N ARG A 115 -12.80 -4.26 -9.37
CA ARG A 115 -12.35 -4.06 -10.75
C ARG A 115 -12.47 -2.60 -11.17
N MET A 116 -13.57 -1.94 -10.83
CA MET A 116 -13.75 -0.50 -11.06
C MET A 116 -12.70 0.32 -10.31
N LEU A 117 -12.48 0.04 -9.02
CA LEU A 117 -11.50 0.76 -8.21
C LEU A 117 -10.08 0.62 -8.80
N VAL A 118 -9.67 -0.61 -9.12
CA VAL A 118 -8.37 -0.89 -9.74
C VAL A 118 -8.22 -0.14 -11.06
N SER A 119 -9.25 -0.16 -11.92
CA SER A 119 -9.22 0.56 -13.21
C SER A 119 -8.97 2.06 -13.02
N LYS A 120 -9.65 2.70 -12.07
CA LYS A 120 -9.48 4.14 -11.80
C LYS A 120 -8.11 4.47 -11.21
N VAL A 121 -7.58 3.65 -10.29
CA VAL A 121 -6.23 3.83 -9.73
C VAL A 121 -5.16 3.61 -10.80
N MET A 122 -5.33 2.61 -11.68
CA MET A 122 -4.39 2.35 -12.78
C MET A 122 -4.42 3.45 -13.84
N ALA A 123 -5.58 4.05 -14.12
CA ALA A 123 -5.66 5.22 -14.99
C ALA A 123 -4.86 6.41 -14.43
N VAL A 124 -4.91 6.64 -13.11
CA VAL A 124 -4.06 7.63 -12.44
C VAL A 124 -2.58 7.28 -12.59
N LYS A 125 -2.21 6.02 -12.34
CA LYS A 125 -0.83 5.53 -12.52
C LYS A 125 -0.28 5.81 -13.92
N ILE A 126 -1.08 5.53 -14.96
CA ILE A 126 -0.70 5.80 -16.35
C ILE A 126 -0.52 7.31 -16.59
N SER A 127 -1.42 8.14 -16.03
CA SER A 127 -1.35 9.59 -16.21
C SER A 127 -0.19 10.28 -15.47
N LEU A 128 0.20 9.78 -14.29
CA LEU A 128 1.24 10.39 -13.44
C LEU A 128 2.62 9.76 -13.61
N GLY A 129 2.69 8.56 -14.20
CA GLY A 129 3.88 7.72 -14.29
C GLY A 129 4.28 7.06 -12.94
N PRO A 130 5.14 6.03 -12.97
CA PRO A 130 5.70 5.41 -11.76
C PRO A 130 6.58 6.41 -10.98
N PHE A 131 6.43 6.44 -9.64
CA PHE A 131 7.22 7.33 -8.79
C PHE A 131 8.71 6.96 -8.80
N THR A 132 9.03 5.69 -9.07
CA THR A 132 10.40 5.20 -9.21
C THR A 132 11.19 5.91 -10.31
N SER A 133 10.54 6.56 -11.29
CA SER A 133 11.21 7.34 -12.33
C SER A 133 11.52 8.80 -11.92
N LYS A 134 10.93 9.30 -10.83
CA LYS A 134 11.05 10.69 -10.38
C LYS A 134 12.06 10.89 -9.24
N TYR A 135 12.46 9.81 -8.56
CA TYR A 135 13.31 9.85 -7.37
C TYR A 135 14.56 8.96 -7.46
N SER A 136 14.89 8.49 -8.67
CA SER A 136 16.12 7.76 -8.99
C SER A 136 17.42 8.54 -8.71
N GLY A 137 17.34 9.80 -8.31
CA GLY A 137 18.47 10.67 -7.97
C GLY A 137 18.94 10.63 -6.50
N PHE A 138 18.41 9.72 -5.67
CA PHE A 138 18.83 9.56 -4.26
C PHE A 138 19.27 8.13 -3.89
N LEU A 139 19.69 7.36 -4.90
CA LEU A 139 20.47 6.13 -4.71
C LEU A 139 21.95 6.48 -4.65
#